data_AF-A0A0M8Y076-F1
#
_entry.id   AF-A0A0M8Y076-F1
#
_cell.length_a   1.000
_cell.length_b   1.000
_cell.length_c   1.000
_cell.angle_alpha   90.00
_cell.angle_beta   90.00
_cell.angle_gamma   90.00
#
_symmetry.space_group_name_H-M   'P 1'
#
loop_
_entity.id
_entity.type
_entity.pdbx_description
1 polymer ?
#
loop_
_entity_poly.entity_id
_entity_poly.type
_entity_poly.pdbx_seq_one_letter_code
_entity_poly.pdbx_strand_id
1 'polypeptide(L)'
;MTDATRRTVRTVVQTVLALAAGLPLIIDAAGIPQTAAGVGVALAVAAGITRVMALPVVENLLPAWLRAAPHRDAELLALDRGPDGRP
;
A
#
# COMPACT_ATOMS: atom_id res chain seq x y z
N MET A 1 -14.09 -15.12 -5.93
CA MET A 1 -13.72 -13.72 -6.27
C MET A 1 -14.89 -13.10 -7.01
N THR A 2 -15.40 -11.95 -6.54
CA THR A 2 -16.49 -11.22 -7.21
C THR A 2 -15.97 -10.45 -8.42
N ASP A 3 -16.73 -10.43 -9.51
CA ASP A 3 -16.35 -9.75 -10.76
C ASP A 3 -16.11 -8.25 -10.58
N ALA A 4 -16.83 -7.63 -9.65
CA ALA A 4 -16.66 -6.22 -9.28
C ALA A 4 -15.24 -5.92 -8.78
N THR A 5 -14.67 -6.77 -7.92
CA THR A 5 -13.30 -6.60 -7.43
C THR A 5 -12.28 -6.74 -8.55
N ARG A 6 -12.45 -7.73 -9.43
CA ARG A 6 -11.56 -7.92 -10.59
C ARG A 6 -11.62 -6.72 -11.53
N ARG A 7 -12.81 -6.16 -11.75
CA ARG A 7 -13.03 -4.94 -12.55
C ARG A 7 -12.28 -3.75 -11.95
N THR A 8 -12.45 -3.49 -10.66
CA THR A 8 -11.82 -2.36 -9.97
C THR A 8 -10.30 -2.46 -9.99
N VAL A 9 -9.74 -3.65 -9.69
CA VAL A 9 -8.29 -3.87 -9.75
C VAL A 9 -7.77 -3.60 -11.16
N ARG A 10 -8.44 -4.12 -12.20
CA ARG A 10 -8.03 -3.89 -13.59
C ARG A 10 -8.02 -2.40 -13.93
N THR A 11 -9.08 -1.67 -13.55
CA THR A 11 -9.16 -0.23 -13.80
C THR A 11 -8.06 0.54 -13.09
N VAL A 12 -7.80 0.24 -11.82
CA VAL A 12 -6.75 0.92 -11.05
C VAL A 12 -5.36 0.63 -11.64
N VAL A 13 -5.06 -0.63 -11.91
CA VAL A 13 -3.78 -1.03 -12.54
C VAL A 13 -3.61 -0.34 -13.89
N GLN A 14 -4.66 -0.33 -14.71
CA GLN A 14 -4.62 0.31 -16.03
C GLN A 14 -4.40 1.82 -15.93
N THR A 15 -5.06 2.51 -14.99
CA THR A 15 -4.87 3.96 -14.76
C THR A 15 -3.46 4.26 -14.26
N VAL A 16 -2.93 3.46 -13.33
CA VAL A 16 -1.56 3.61 -12.81
C VAL A 16 -0.55 3.39 -13.93
N LEU A 17 -0.72 2.35 -14.75
CA LEU A 17 0.15 2.10 -15.91
C LEU A 17 0.09 3.22 -16.94
N ALA A 18 -1.10 3.77 -17.21
CA ALA A 18 -1.26 4.91 -18.11
C ALA A 18 -0.53 6.16 -17.59
N LEU A 19 -0.65 6.45 -16.29
CA LEU A 19 0.08 7.55 -15.64
C LEU A 19 1.60 7.30 -15.66
N ALA A 20 2.04 6.09 -15.35
CA ALA A 20 3.46 5.72 -15.38
C ALA A 20 4.05 5.82 -16.79
N ALA A 21 3.29 5.47 -17.83
CA ALA A 21 3.71 5.57 -19.23
C ALA A 21 3.74 7.02 -19.74
N GLY A 22 2.90 7.92 -19.20
CA GLY A 22 2.95 9.35 -19.51
C GLY A 22 4.08 10.10 -18.79
N LEU A 23 4.54 9.59 -17.66
CA LEU A 23 5.60 10.19 -16.85
C LEU A 23 6.94 10.43 -17.58
N PRO A 24 7.48 9.51 -18.40
CA PRO A 24 8.74 9.74 -19.12
C PRO A 24 8.70 10.94 -20.07
N LEU A 25 7.55 11.23 -20.72
CA LEU A 25 7.40 12.44 -21.55
C LEU A 25 7.46 13.72 -20.71
N ILE A 26 6.96 13.68 -19.47
CA ILE A 26 7.04 14.80 -18.52
C ILE A 26 8.48 14.96 -18.00
N ILE A 27 9.16 13.85 -17.70
CA ILE A 27 10.55 13.83 -17.24
C ILE A 27 11.49 14.41 -18.30
N ASP A 28 11.31 13.99 -19.56
CA ASP A 28 12.10 14.43 -20.71
C ASP A 28 11.87 15.93 -20.98
N ALA A 29 10.60 16.38 -20.97
CA ALA A 29 10.26 17.79 -21.14
C ALA A 29 10.71 18.69 -19.96
N ALA A 30 10.83 18.16 -18.76
CA ALA A 30 11.23 18.90 -17.56
C ALA A 30 12.76 18.91 -17.31
N GLY A 31 13.56 18.20 -18.12
CA GLY A 31 15.01 18.14 -17.97
C GLY A 31 15.49 17.43 -16.69
N ILE A 32 14.66 16.54 -16.13
CA ILE A 32 14.95 15.89 -14.85
C ILE A 32 15.97 14.75 -15.05
N PRO A 33 17.02 14.66 -14.21
CA PRO A 33 17.99 13.56 -14.27
C PRO A 33 17.31 12.19 -14.16
N GLN A 34 17.68 11.28 -15.06
CA GLN A 34 17.07 9.96 -15.21
C GLN A 34 17.12 9.09 -13.93
N THR A 35 18.08 9.35 -13.03
CA THR A 35 18.18 8.73 -11.71
C THR A 35 17.05 9.14 -10.77
N ALA A 36 16.69 10.43 -10.73
CA ALA A 36 15.57 10.92 -9.92
C ALA A 36 14.23 10.41 -10.44
N ALA A 37 14.08 10.32 -11.76
CA ALA A 37 12.93 9.71 -12.41
C ALA A 37 12.79 8.22 -12.07
N GLY A 38 13.89 7.45 -12.14
CA GLY A 38 13.88 6.03 -11.78
C GLY A 38 13.45 5.80 -10.32
N VAL A 39 13.94 6.63 -9.39
CA VAL A 39 13.50 6.61 -7.99
C VAL A 39 12.02 6.98 -7.85
N GLY A 40 11.55 7.99 -8.60
CA GLY A 40 10.14 8.39 -8.62
C GLY A 40 9.21 7.26 -9.08
N VAL A 41 9.58 6.54 -10.13
CA VAL A 41 8.84 5.36 -10.61
C VAL A 41 8.86 4.24 -9.57
N ALA A 42 10.02 3.93 -8.99
CA ALA A 42 10.14 2.90 -7.95
C ALA A 42 9.27 3.22 -6.72
N LEU A 43 9.28 4.48 -6.26
CA LEU A 43 8.43 4.95 -5.16
C LEU A 43 6.95 4.91 -5.52
N ALA A 44 6.57 5.27 -6.75
CA ALA A 44 5.19 5.19 -7.21
C ALA A 44 4.67 3.74 -7.23
N VAL A 45 5.51 2.79 -7.68
CA VAL A 45 5.20 1.36 -7.64
C VAL A 45 5.09 0.87 -6.20
N ALA A 46 6.05 1.21 -5.34
CA ALA A 46 6.02 0.83 -3.92
C ALA A 46 4.77 1.36 -3.22
N ALA A 47 4.43 2.64 -3.42
CA ALA A 47 3.22 3.25 -2.87
C ALA A 47 1.94 2.60 -3.42
N GLY A 48 1.93 2.23 -4.71
CA GLY A 48 0.83 1.46 -5.31
C GLY A 48 0.63 0.11 -4.61
N ILE A 49 1.71 -0.64 -4.37
CA ILE A 49 1.68 -1.91 -3.64
C ILE A 49 1.21 -1.69 -2.20
N THR A 50 1.76 -0.70 -1.48
CA THR A 50 1.34 -0.35 -0.12
C THR A 50 -0.15 0.00 -0.06
N ARG A 51 -0.66 0.73 -1.06
CA ARG A 51 -2.08 1.09 -1.13
C ARG A 51 -2.97 -0.12 -1.38
N VAL A 52 -2.53 -1.05 -2.22
CA VAL A 52 -3.23 -2.33 -2.42
C VAL A 52 -3.27 -3.12 -1.12
N MET A 53 -2.13 -3.24 -0.41
CA MET A 53 -2.06 -3.91 0.90
C MET A 53 -2.93 -3.26 1.98
N ALA A 54 -3.17 -1.94 1.89
CA ALA A 54 -4.06 -1.22 2.80
C ALA A 54 -5.56 -1.41 2.50
N LEU A 55 -5.94 -2.08 1.41
CA LEU A 55 -7.35 -2.31 1.10
C LEU A 55 -7.92 -3.45 1.98
N PRO A 56 -9.13 -3.27 2.58
CA PRO A 56 -9.79 -4.30 3.39
C PRO A 56 -10.14 -5.56 2.58
N VAL A 57 -10.14 -5.47 1.24
CA VAL A 57 -10.31 -6.63 0.36
C VAL A 57 -9.13 -7.60 0.42
N VAL A 58 -7.91 -7.09 0.67
CA VAL A 58 -6.70 -7.93 0.80
C VAL A 58 -6.72 -8.65 2.14
N GLU A 59 -7.09 -7.95 3.21
CA GLU A 59 -7.40 -8.52 4.54
C GLU A 59 -8.41 -9.67 4.48
N ASN A 60 -9.49 -9.51 3.71
CA ASN A 60 -10.52 -10.54 3.55
C ASN A 60 -10.05 -11.78 2.77
N LEU A 61 -9.00 -11.65 1.95
CA LEU A 61 -8.38 -12.76 1.23
C LEU A 61 -7.26 -13.43 2.04
N LEU A 62 -6.69 -12.72 3.01
CA LEU A 62 -5.62 -13.25 3.84
C LEU A 62 -6.17 -14.23 4.90
N PRO A 63 -5.48 -15.35 5.12
CA PRO A 63 -5.77 -16.26 6.23
C PRO A 63 -5.77 -15.52 7.56
N ALA A 64 -6.55 -15.99 8.54
CA ALA A 64 -6.68 -15.33 9.85
C ALA A 64 -5.34 -15.09 10.57
N TRP A 65 -4.31 -15.90 10.28
CA TRP A 65 -2.97 -15.77 10.85
C TRP A 65 -2.09 -14.68 10.20
N LEU A 66 -2.52 -14.08 9.08
CA LEU A 66 -1.81 -13.05 8.31
C LEU A 66 -2.51 -11.68 8.33
N ARG A 67 -3.68 -11.59 8.96
CA ARG A 67 -4.44 -10.35 9.09
C ARG A 67 -3.82 -9.41 10.12
N ALA A 68 -3.75 -8.13 9.81
CA ALA A 68 -3.37 -7.08 10.74
C ALA A 68 -4.42 -7.03 11.87
N ALA A 69 -4.01 -7.37 13.09
CA ALA A 69 -4.91 -7.50 14.23
C ALA A 69 -4.79 -6.30 15.19
N PRO A 70 -5.59 -5.22 15.00
CA PRO A 70 -5.56 -4.06 15.89
C PRO A 70 -5.99 -4.39 17.33
N HIS A 71 -6.73 -5.49 17.54
CA HIS A 71 -7.23 -5.88 18.85
C HIS A 71 -6.13 -6.46 19.76
N ARG A 72 -5.14 -7.17 19.18
CA ARG A 72 -4.04 -7.79 19.94
C ARG A 72 -3.10 -6.75 20.53
N ASP A 73 -2.82 -5.67 19.79
CA ASP A 73 -1.92 -4.61 20.26
C ASP A 73 -2.54 -3.78 21.39
N ALA A 74 -3.86 -3.54 21.35
CA ALA A 74 -4.58 -2.86 22.42
C ALA A 74 -4.60 -3.71 23.71
N GLU A 75 -4.72 -5.02 23.59
CA GLU A 75 -4.67 -5.97 24.71
C GLU A 75 -3.25 -6.04 25.30
N LEU A 76 -2.21 -6.10 24.46
CA LEU A 76 -0.81 -6.05 24.89
C LEU A 76 -0.45 -4.74 25.59
N LEU A 77 -0.92 -3.60 25.09
CA LEU A 77 -0.75 -2.29 25.74
C LEU A 77 -1.57 -2.18 27.04
N ALA A 78 -2.68 -2.90 27.17
CA ALA A 78 -3.45 -2.95 28.41
C ALA A 78 -2.77 -3.85 29.47
N LEU A 79 -2.11 -4.92 29.04
CA LEU A 79 -1.30 -5.81 29.89
C LEU A 79 -0.01 -5.14 30.36
N ASP A 80 0.65 -4.36 29.49
CA ASP A 80 1.84 -3.56 29.82
C ASP A 80 1.52 -2.40 30.77
N ARG A 81 0.32 -1.82 30.67
CA ARG A 81 -0.24 -0.88 31.66
C ARG A 81 -0.85 -1.56 32.90
N GLY A 82 -0.71 -2.88 33.00
CA GLY A 82 -1.11 -3.65 34.18
C GLY A 82 -0.38 -3.16 35.45
N PRO A 83 -0.86 -3.54 36.64
CA PRO A 83 -0.69 -2.84 37.93
C PRO A 83 0.72 -2.82 38.54
N ASP A 84 1.78 -2.90 37.74
CA ASP A 84 3.18 -2.75 38.19
C ASP A 84 3.66 -1.30 38.10
N GLY A 85 2.77 -0.36 38.42
CA GLY A 85 3.15 0.98 38.89
C GLY A 85 3.83 0.89 40.26
N ARG A 86 4.96 0.19 40.34
CA ARG A 86 5.79 0.17 41.55
C ARG A 86 6.76 1.37 41.46
N PRO A 87 6.77 2.27 42.47
CA PRO A 87 7.73 3.38 42.54
C PRO A 87 9.17 2.89 42.67
#